data_AF-A0A4V2URH6-F1
#
_entry.id   AF-A0A4V2URH6-F1
#
_cell.length_a   1.000
_cell.length_b   1.000
_cell.length_c   1.000
_cell.angle_alpha   90.00
_cell.angle_beta   90.00
_cell.angle_gamma   90.00
#
_symmetry.space_group_name_H-M   'P 1'
#
loop_
_entity.id
_entity.type
_entity.pdbx_description
1 polymer ?
#
loop_
_entity_poly.entity_id
_entity_poly.type
_entity_poly.pdbx_seq_one_letter_code
_entity_poly.pdbx_strand_id
1 'polypeptide(L)' 'MNEYEQLANAIVLQAVKDYRQARKKKDSAELIPLVTFFRSKWFAVLTNVDGRLLEQRLKEECR' A
#
# COMPACT_ATOMS: atom_id res chain seq x y z
N MET A 1 1.56 20.69 9.04
CA MET A 1 1.22 19.31 8.60
C MET A 1 0.15 18.81 9.52
N ASN A 2 -1.06 18.57 9.01
CA ASN A 2 -2.20 18.20 9.83
C ASN A 2 -1.99 16.80 10.44
N GLU A 3 -2.45 16.58 11.68
CA GLU A 3 -2.37 15.29 12.37
C GLU A 3 -3.02 14.15 11.55
N TYR A 4 -4.08 14.47 10.80
CA TYR A 4 -4.76 13.56 9.88
C TYR A 4 -3.90 13.15 8.68
N GLU A 5 -3.10 14.06 8.13
CA GLU A 5 -2.17 13.73 7.04
C GLU A 5 -1.06 12.81 7.54
N GLN A 6 -0.59 13.02 8.78
CA GLN A 6 0.42 12.15 9.39
C GLN A 6 -0.13 10.75 9.61
N LEU A 7 -1.37 10.63 10.09
CA LEU A 7 -2.06 9.35 10.25
C LEU A 7 -2.27 8.65 8.90
N ALA A 8 -2.74 9.38 7.89
CA ALA A 8 -2.91 8.87 6.53
C ALA A 8 -1.60 8.29 5.98
N ASN A 9 -0.51 9.06 6.09
CA ASN A 9 0.82 8.63 5.66
C ASN A 9 1.31 7.40 6.45
N ALA A 10 1.06 7.35 7.77
CA ALA A 10 1.43 6.21 8.60
C ALA A 10 0.70 4.91 8.18
N ILE A 11 -0.60 5.01 7.86
CA ILE A 11 -1.38 3.87 7.35
C ILE A 11 -0.82 3.37 6.02
N VAL A 12 -0.53 4.28 5.09
CA VAL A 12 0.05 3.93 3.79
C VAL A 12 1.42 3.26 3.94
N LEU A 13 2.28 3.81 4.79
CA LEU A 13 3.60 3.25 5.08
C LEU A 13 3.52 1.85 5.70
N GLN A 14 2.54 1.60 6.57
CA GLN A 14 2.32 0.26 7.11
C GLN A 14 1.82 -0.73 6.05
N ALA A 15 0.84 -0.34 5.24
CA ALA A 15 0.35 -1.20 4.15
C ALA A 15 1.48 -1.62 3.18
N VAL A 16 2.43 -0.73 2.91
CA VAL A 16 3.63 -1.05 2.11
C VAL A 16 4.53 -2.08 2.80
N LYS A 17 4.74 -1.95 4.11
CA LYS A 17 5.53 -2.92 4.90
C LYS A 17 4.86 -4.29 4.92
N ASP A 18 3.55 -4.32 5.12
CA ASP A 18 2.75 -5.56 5.14
C ASP A 18 2.79 -6.22 3.77
N TYR A 19 2.69 -5.45 2.68
CA TYR A 19 2.82 -6.00 1.32
C TYR A 19 4.17 -6.68 1.09
N ARG A 20 5.26 -6.05 1.53
CA ARG A 20 6.61 -6.64 1.43
C ARG A 20 6.72 -7.93 2.25
N GLN A 21 6.12 -7.99 3.44
CA GLN A 21 6.13 -9.18 4.28
C GLN A 21 5.27 -10.31 3.68
N ALA A 22 4.03 -10.03 3.30
CA ALA A 22 3.13 -10.98 2.66
C ALA A 22 3.76 -11.56 1.38
N ARG A 23 4.43 -10.71 0.59
CA ARG A 23 5.13 -11.14 -0.63
C ARG A 23 6.34 -12.01 -0.35
N LYS A 24 7.12 -11.72 0.70
CA LYS A 24 8.20 -12.62 1.16
C LYS A 24 7.68 -13.98 1.59
N LYS A 25 6.53 -14.02 2.26
CA LYS A 25 5.85 -15.26 2.67
C LYS A 25 5.16 -15.98 1.50
N LYS A 26 5.06 -15.34 0.32
CA LYS A 26 4.23 -15.76 -0.82
C LYS A 26 2.76 -15.97 -0.44
N ASP A 27 2.30 -15.23 0.57
CA ASP A 27 0.93 -15.34 1.07
C ASP A 27 0.00 -14.50 0.21
N SER A 28 -0.69 -15.18 -0.71
CA SER A 28 -1.62 -14.53 -1.62
C SER A 28 -2.87 -14.02 -0.90
N ALA A 29 -3.24 -14.62 0.24
CA ALA A 29 -4.41 -14.22 1.00
C ALA A 29 -4.20 -12.85 1.68
N GLU A 30 -2.98 -12.57 2.14
CA GLU A 30 -2.62 -11.24 2.65
C GLU A 30 -2.36 -10.21 1.52
N LEU A 31 -1.87 -10.64 0.36
CA LEU A 31 -1.58 -9.73 -0.76
C LEU A 31 -2.84 -9.14 -1.42
N ILE A 32 -3.88 -9.95 -1.64
CA ILE A 32 -5.12 -9.51 -2.30
C ILE A 32 -5.77 -8.27 -1.62
N PRO A 33 -6.02 -8.26 -0.29
CA PRO A 33 -6.62 -7.11 0.38
C PRO A 33 -5.70 -5.87 0.34
N LEU A 34 -4.38 -6.04 0.42
CA LEU A 34 -3.42 -4.93 0.31
C LEU A 34 -3.45 -4.28 -1.08
N VAL A 35 -3.48 -5.10 -2.14
CA VAL A 35 -3.61 -4.60 -3.52
C VAL A 35 -4.96 -3.92 -3.74
N THR A 36 -6.02 -4.46 -3.15
CA THR A 36 -7.35 -3.85 -3.19
C THR A 36 -7.37 -2.50 -2.47
N PHE A 37 -6.68 -2.39 -1.32
CA PHE A 37 -6.51 -1.14 -0.59
C PHE A 37 -5.80 -0.08 -1.44
N PHE A 38 -4.67 -0.41 -2.07
CA PHE A 38 -3.95 0.53 -2.94
C PHE A 38 -4.77 1.01 -4.13
N ARG A 39 -5.65 0.16 -4.67
CA ARG A 39 -6.54 0.51 -5.80
C ARG A 39 -7.84 1.17 -5.37
N SER A 40 -8.09 1.31 -4.07
CA SER A 40 -9.33 1.87 -3.54
C SER A 40 -9.38 3.39 -3.72
N LYS A 41 -10.59 3.93 -3.88
CA LYS A 41 -10.81 5.39 -3.88
C LYS A 41 -10.38 6.04 -2.56
N TRP A 42 -10.44 5.27 -1.46
CA TRP A 42 -10.02 5.74 -0.13
C TRP A 42 -8.53 6.04 -0.08
N PHE A 43 -7.69 5.23 -0.72
CA PHE A 43 -6.26 5.51 -0.84
C PHE A 43 -6.00 6.84 -1.56
N ALA A 44 -6.71 7.11 -2.66
CA ALA A 44 -6.60 8.36 -3.40
C ALA A 44 -7.08 9.60 -2.61
N VAL A 45 -7.92 9.42 -1.58
CA VAL A 45 -8.33 10.50 -0.68
C VAL A 45 -7.26 10.77 0.39
N LEU A 46 -6.58 9.71 0.84
CA LEU A 46 -5.54 9.81 1.87
C LEU A 46 -4.19 10.30 1.32
N THR A 47 -3.93 10.10 0.04
CA THR A 47 -2.66 10.42 -0.60
C THR A 47 -2.85 10.79 -2.07
N ASN A 48 -2.05 11.74 -2.54
CA ASN A 48 -2.04 12.16 -3.95
C ASN A 48 -1.21 11.23 -4.86
N VAL A 49 -0.79 10.07 -4.35
CA VAL A 49 -0.02 9.05 -5.07
C VAL A 49 -0.96 8.10 -5.81
N ASP A 50 -0.64 7.76 -7.07
CA ASP A 50 -1.38 6.70 -7.77
C ASP A 50 -1.03 5.33 -7.17
N GLY A 51 -1.99 4.73 -6.48
CA GLY A 51 -1.81 3.44 -5.83
C GLY A 51 -1.53 2.27 -6.79
N ARG A 52 -1.88 2.39 -8.07
CA ARG A 52 -1.46 1.40 -9.10
C ARG A 52 0.02 1.51 -9.41
N LEU A 53 0.54 2.73 -9.47
CA LEU A 53 1.97 2.95 -9.65
C LEU A 53 2.75 2.41 -8.44
N LEU A 54 2.26 2.65 -7.22
CA LEU A 54 2.84 2.10 -6.00
C LEU A 54 2.87 0.56 -6.04
N GLU A 55 1.76 -0.08 -6.36
CA GLU A 55 1.68 -1.54 -6.51
C GLU A 55 2.71 -2.07 -7.52
N GLN A 56 2.81 -1.43 -8.69
CA GLN A 56 3.75 -1.85 -9.73
C GLN A 56 5.20 -1.75 -9.25
N ARG A 57 5.57 -0.63 -8.60
CA ARG A 57 6.91 -0.46 -8.01
C ARG A 57 7.22 -1.53 -6.97
N LEU A 58 6.25 -1.87 -6.12
CA LEU A 58 6.43 -2.92 -5.10
C LEU A 58 6.56 -4.32 -5.71
N LYS A 59 5.90 -4.58 -6.85
CA LYS A 59 6.10 -5.82 -7.62
C LYS A 59 7.49 -5.89 -8.24
N GLU A 60 7.99 -4.76 -8.76
CA GLU A 60 9.33 -4.65 -9.37
C GLU A 60 10.46 -4.73 -8.34
N GLU A 61 10.30 -4.10 -7.16
CA GLU A 61 11.30 -4.15 -6.07
C GLU A 61 11.53 -5.56 -5.52
N CYS A 62 10.50 -6.41 -5.54
CA CYS A 62 10.57 -7.80 -5.06
C CYS A 62 10.60 -8.81 -6.22
N ARG A 63 11.20 -8.44 -7.35
CA ARG A 63 11.44 -9.34 -8.49
C ARG A 63 12.62 -10.27 -8.25
#